data_AF-A0A559TK24-F1
#
_entry.id   AF-A0A559TK24-F1
#
_cell.length_a   1.000
_cell.length_b   1.000
_cell.length_c   1.000
_cell.angle_alpha   90.00
_cell.angle_beta   90.00
_cell.angle_gamma   90.00
#
_symmetry.space_group_name_H-M   'P 1'
#
loop_
_entity.id
_entity.type
_entity.pdbx_description
1 polymer ?
#
loop_
_entity_poly.entity_id
_entity_poly.type
_entity_poly.pdbx_seq_one_letter_code
_entity_poly.pdbx_strand_id
1 'polypeptide(L)'
;MNPVSPYVLLSRMEAARRQTRRHLDLIHRQITGRAERIAITGKAKARSYRRGGSRWTRSDELLFQDHVERLAFERRMEIAALARKLQRQERAITTVRRALGDDGCNEAA
;
A
#
# COMPACT_ATOMS: atom_id res chain seq x y z
N MET A 1 30.28 -7.76 -21.37
CA MET A 1 29.33 -7.15 -20.40
C MET A 1 29.97 -7.23 -19.02
N ASN A 2 30.22 -6.10 -18.35
CA ASN A 2 30.67 -6.13 -16.96
C ASN A 2 29.51 -6.61 -16.07
N PRO A 3 29.70 -7.63 -15.21
CA PRO A 3 28.66 -8.05 -14.28
C PRO A 3 28.33 -6.85 -13.38
N VAL A 4 27.05 -6.48 -13.34
CA VAL A 4 26.58 -5.46 -12.41
C VAL A 4 26.93 -5.95 -11.01
N SER A 5 27.66 -5.14 -10.23
CA SER A 5 28.02 -5.48 -8.86
C SER A 5 26.78 -5.97 -8.09
N PRO A 6 26.86 -7.13 -7.40
CA PRO A 6 25.74 -7.68 -6.63
C PRO A 6 25.11 -6.67 -5.65
N TYR A 7 25.91 -5.75 -5.09
CA TYR A 7 25.45 -4.65 -4.23
C TYR A 7 24.61 -3.61 -4.97
N VAL A 8 24.95 -3.28 -6.21
CA VAL A 8 24.17 -2.37 -7.07
C VAL A 8 22.84 -3.02 -7.45
N LEU A 9 22.84 -4.32 -7.77
CA LEU A 9 21.62 -5.08 -8.02
C LEU A 9 20.70 -5.08 -6.79
N LEU A 10 21.24 -5.41 -5.62
CA LEU A 10 20.49 -5.42 -4.36
C LEU A 10 19.85 -4.05 -4.08
N SER A 11 20.61 -2.97 -4.22
CA SER A 11 20.12 -1.60 -4.02
C SER A 11 18.94 -1.26 -4.95
N ARG A 12 19.00 -1.69 -6.21
CA ARG A 12 17.89 -1.52 -7.18
C ARG A 12 16.67 -2.34 -6.79
N MET A 13 16.85 -3.57 -6.34
CA MET A 13 15.75 -4.43 -5.89
C MET A 13 15.03 -3.83 -4.67
N GLU A 14 15.79 -3.31 -3.71
CA GLU A 14 15.22 -2.64 -2.53
C GLU A 14 14.47 -1.36 -2.89
N ALA A 15 14.99 -0.57 -3.83
CA ALA A 15 14.29 0.61 -4.35
C ALA A 15 12.95 0.21 -5.00
N ALA A 16 12.94 -0.84 -5.82
CA ALA A 16 11.73 -1.36 -6.44
C ALA A 16 10.73 -1.90 -5.39
N ARG A 17 11.20 -2.54 -4.31
CA ARG A 17 10.35 -2.96 -3.19
C ARG A 17 9.71 -1.76 -2.49
N ARG A 18 10.51 -0.72 -2.17
CA ARG A 18 10.01 0.52 -1.55
C ARG A 18 8.96 1.20 -2.43
N GLN A 19 9.15 1.21 -3.74
CA GLN A 19 8.17 1.77 -4.68
C GLN A 19 6.85 0.98 -4.67
N THR A 20 6.90 -0.36 -4.73
CA THR A 20 5.68 -1.20 -4.64
C THR A 20 4.95 -0.96 -3.33
N ARG A 21 5.68 -0.87 -2.20
CA ARG A 21 5.09 -0.60 -0.88
C ARG A 21 4.41 0.77 -0.84
N ARG A 22 5.10 1.82 -1.30
CA ARG A 22 4.53 3.18 -1.39
C ARG A 22 3.27 3.22 -2.25
N HIS A 23 3.24 2.44 -3.34
CA HIS A 23 2.06 2.36 -4.19
C HIS A 23 0.86 1.75 -3.45
N LEU A 24 1.06 0.66 -2.71
CA LEU A 24 0.02 0.08 -1.85
C LEU A 24 -0.48 1.09 -0.81
N ASP A 25 0.43 1.79 -0.14
CA ASP A 25 0.07 2.80 0.87
C ASP A 25 -0.74 3.96 0.25
N LEU A 26 -0.38 4.39 -0.97
CA LEU A 26 -1.10 5.41 -1.71
C LEU A 26 -2.52 4.96 -2.09
N ILE A 27 -2.70 3.73 -2.56
CA ILE A 27 -4.03 3.17 -2.87
C ILE A 27 -4.91 3.16 -1.61
N HIS A 28 -4.39 2.68 -0.48
CA HIS A 28 -5.16 2.69 0.77
C HIS A 28 -5.55 4.10 1.21
N ARG A 29 -4.62 5.07 1.15
CA ARG A 29 -4.92 6.48 1.45
C ARG A 29 -5.96 7.07 0.51
N GLN A 30 -5.93 6.72 -0.77
CA GLN A 30 -6.92 7.17 -1.75
C GLN A 30 -8.31 6.59 -1.47
N ILE A 31 -8.39 5.31 -1.08
CA ILE A 31 -9.64 4.66 -0.68
C ILE A 31 -10.24 5.39 0.53
N THR A 32 -9.46 5.52 1.61
CA THR A 32 -9.89 6.20 2.84
C THR A 32 -10.31 7.64 2.57
N GLY A 33 -9.46 8.43 1.90
CA GLY A 33 -9.76 9.84 1.62
C GLY A 33 -10.91 10.06 0.63
N ARG A 34 -11.23 9.06 -0.22
CA ARG A 34 -12.43 9.11 -1.08
C ARG A 34 -13.67 8.72 -0.31
N ALA A 35 -13.63 7.67 0.51
CA ALA A 35 -14.73 7.28 1.38
C ALA A 35 -15.13 8.41 2.33
N GLU A 36 -14.14 9.06 2.95
CA GLU A 36 -14.35 10.21 3.86
C GLU A 36 -15.05 11.36 3.15
N ARG A 37 -14.59 11.75 1.95
CA ARG A 37 -15.23 12.82 1.15
C ARG A 37 -16.68 12.49 0.79
N ILE A 38 -16.97 11.24 0.46
CA ILE A 38 -18.35 10.82 0.15
C ILE A 38 -19.22 10.90 1.41
N ALA A 39 -18.74 10.41 2.56
CA ALA A 39 -19.46 10.48 3.83
C ALA A 39 -19.72 11.94 4.26
N ILE A 40 -18.72 12.82 4.16
CA ILE A 40 -18.85 14.26 4.45
C ILE A 40 -19.87 14.92 3.51
N THR A 41 -19.83 14.62 2.21
CA THR A 41 -20.77 15.20 1.22
C THR A 41 -22.19 14.71 1.45
N GLY A 42 -22.37 13.41 1.73
CA GLY A 42 -23.68 12.84 2.09
C GLY A 42 -24.25 13.50 3.35
N LYS A 43 -23.41 13.69 4.36
CA LYS A 43 -23.76 14.42 5.58
C LYS A 43 -24.08 15.89 5.34
N ALA A 44 -23.32 16.59 4.50
CA ALA A 44 -23.57 17.99 4.17
C ALA A 44 -24.95 18.15 3.49
N LYS A 45 -25.30 17.24 2.58
CA LYS A 45 -26.65 17.16 2.00
C LYS A 45 -27.70 16.93 3.09
N ALA A 46 -27.53 15.95 3.97
CA ALA A 46 -28.48 15.69 5.06
C ALA A 46 -28.70 16.90 5.99
N ARG A 47 -27.64 17.68 6.26
CA ARG A 47 -27.71 18.93 7.04
C ARG A 47 -28.38 20.09 6.32
N SER A 48 -28.25 20.19 4.99
CA SER A 48 -29.03 21.19 4.24
C SER A 48 -30.55 20.99 4.44
N TYR A 49 -30.97 19.75 4.71
CA TYR A 49 -32.36 19.41 5.07
C TYR A 49 -32.65 19.45 6.59
N ARG A 50 -31.65 19.48 7.48
CA ARG A 50 -31.83 19.51 8.94
C ARG A 50 -30.91 20.55 9.60
N ARG A 51 -31.49 21.64 10.11
CA ARG A 51 -30.80 22.66 10.92
C ARG A 51 -30.32 22.06 12.25
N GLY A 52 -29.09 21.58 12.34
CA GLY A 52 -28.46 21.15 13.60
C GLY A 52 -26.98 20.80 13.47
N GLY A 53 -26.11 21.45 14.26
CA GLY A 53 -24.66 21.16 14.34
C GLY A 53 -24.40 19.77 14.96
N SER A 54 -23.61 18.89 14.35
CA SER A 54 -22.15 18.84 14.13
C SER A 54 -21.39 18.03 15.19
N ARG A 55 -21.56 16.70 15.13
CA ARG A 55 -20.52 15.70 15.50
C ARG A 55 -20.56 14.57 14.46
N TRP A 56 -19.42 13.91 14.21
CA TRP A 56 -19.39 12.65 13.46
C TRP A 56 -20.28 11.65 14.19
N THR A 57 -21.32 11.17 13.52
CA THR A 57 -22.31 10.26 14.11
C THR A 57 -21.94 8.82 13.81
N ARG A 58 -22.52 7.88 14.56
CA ARG A 58 -22.38 6.45 14.26
C ARG A 58 -22.87 6.11 12.85
N SER A 59 -23.90 6.80 12.36
CA SER A 59 -24.39 6.63 10.99
C SER A 59 -23.39 7.12 9.95
N ASP A 60 -22.67 8.23 10.22
CA ASP A 60 -21.59 8.71 9.36
C ASP A 60 -20.43 7.69 9.30
N GLU A 61 -20.07 7.09 10.44
CA GLU A 61 -19.04 6.04 10.53
C GLU A 61 -19.42 4.82 9.69
N LEU A 62 -20.66 4.33 9.79
CA LEU A 62 -21.12 3.18 9.02
C LEU A 62 -21.09 3.45 7.51
N LEU A 63 -21.54 4.63 7.07
CA LEU A 63 -21.48 5.04 5.67
C LEU A 63 -20.03 5.15 5.16
N PHE A 64 -19.14 5.66 6.00
CA PHE A 64 -17.71 5.70 5.69
C PHE A 64 -17.12 4.30 5.52
N GLN A 65 -17.37 3.38 6.46
CA GLN A 65 -16.86 2.00 6.37
C GLN A 65 -17.43 1.26 5.16
N ASP A 66 -18.72 1.37 4.87
CA ASP A 66 -19.34 0.82 3.65
C ASP A 66 -18.61 1.30 2.38
N HIS A 67 -18.29 2.59 2.32
CA HIS A 67 -17.57 3.15 1.19
C HIS A 67 -16.10 2.71 1.12
N VAL A 68 -15.42 2.53 2.26
CA VAL A 68 -14.09 1.94 2.31
C VAL A 68 -14.13 0.52 1.75
N GLU A 69 -15.06 -0.31 2.22
CA GLU A 69 -15.23 -1.70 1.78
C GLU A 69 -15.53 -1.78 0.27
N ARG A 70 -16.48 -0.98 -0.22
CA ARG A 70 -16.83 -0.96 -1.64
C ARG A 70 -15.66 -0.53 -2.52
N LEU A 71 -14.96 0.55 -2.17
CA LEU A 71 -13.81 1.03 -2.94
C LEU A 71 -12.62 0.05 -2.87
N ALA A 72 -12.40 -0.58 -1.72
CA ALA A 72 -11.40 -1.65 -1.58
C ALA A 72 -11.76 -2.87 -2.43
N PHE A 73 -13.04 -3.23 -2.51
CA PHE A 73 -13.52 -4.31 -3.34
C PHE A 73 -13.30 -4.03 -4.84
N GLU A 74 -13.62 -2.83 -5.31
CA GLU A 74 -13.35 -2.41 -6.70
C GLU A 74 -11.86 -2.52 -7.05
N ARG A 75 -10.97 -2.18 -6.10
CA ARG A 75 -9.51 -2.21 -6.26
C ARG A 75 -8.85 -3.52 -5.82
N ARG A 76 -9.61 -4.54 -5.43
CA ARG A 76 -9.08 -5.76 -4.80
C ARG A 76 -8.03 -6.48 -5.65
N MET A 77 -8.23 -6.52 -6.97
CA MET A 77 -7.33 -7.22 -7.88
C MET A 77 -5.99 -6.50 -8.01
N GLU A 78 -6.01 -5.17 -8.04
CA GLU A 78 -4.80 -4.34 -8.07
C GLU A 78 -4.01 -4.48 -6.77
N ILE A 79 -4.68 -4.36 -5.62
CA ILE A 79 -4.08 -4.54 -4.29
C ILE A 79 -3.46 -5.93 -4.18
N ALA A 80 -4.19 -6.99 -4.56
CA ALA A 80 -3.69 -8.35 -4.50
C ALA A 80 -2.49 -8.58 -5.43
N ALA A 81 -2.50 -8.00 -6.63
CA ALA A 81 -1.37 -8.09 -7.56
C ALA A 81 -0.11 -7.42 -7.01
N LEU A 82 -0.25 -6.22 -6.42
CA LEU A 82 0.86 -5.49 -5.79
C LEU A 82 1.37 -6.21 -4.53
N ALA A 83 0.49 -6.78 -3.72
CA ALA A 83 0.87 -7.56 -2.55
C ALA A 83 1.69 -8.81 -2.94
N ARG A 84 1.24 -9.57 -3.94
CA ARG A 84 2.02 -10.71 -4.48
C ARG A 84 3.35 -10.28 -5.07
N LYS A 85 3.39 -9.14 -5.76
CA LYS A 85 4.64 -8.57 -6.28
C LYS A 85 5.61 -8.23 -5.14
N LEU A 86 5.12 -7.58 -4.08
CA LEU A 86 5.91 -7.23 -2.91
C LEU A 86 6.52 -8.48 -2.26
N GLN A 87 5.71 -9.53 -2.07
CA GLN A 87 6.19 -10.80 -1.51
C GLN A 87 7.31 -11.43 -2.37
N ARG A 88 7.17 -11.41 -3.70
CA ARG A 88 8.22 -11.89 -4.61
C ARG A 88 9.50 -11.05 -4.52
N GLN A 89 9.37 -9.73 -4.43
CA GLN A 89 10.51 -8.82 -4.25
C GLN A 89 11.24 -9.10 -2.93
N GLU A 90 10.51 -9.30 -1.83
CA GLU A 90 11.08 -9.60 -0.51
C GLU A 90 11.81 -10.94 -0.49
N ARG A 91 11.24 -11.97 -1.12
CA ARG A 91 11.93 -13.27 -1.30
C ARG A 91 13.22 -13.11 -2.09
N ALA A 92 13.18 -12.43 -3.24
CA ALA A 92 14.36 -12.23 -4.07
C ALA A 92 15.46 -11.43 -3.36
N ILE A 93 15.10 -10.35 -2.64
CA ILE A 93 16.05 -9.58 -1.82
C ILE A 93 16.67 -10.46 -0.74
N THR A 94 15.88 -11.31 -0.08
CA THR A 94 16.39 -12.23 0.95
C THR A 94 17.40 -13.21 0.36
N THR A 95 17.11 -13.79 -0.81
CA THR A 95 18.05 -14.69 -1.50
C THR A 95 19.37 -13.99 -1.84
N VAL A 96 19.30 -12.78 -2.41
CA VAL A 96 20.52 -12.03 -2.78
C VAL A 96 21.33 -11.63 -1.54
N ARG A 97 20.68 -11.24 -0.45
CA ARG A 97 21.37 -10.93 0.82
C ARG A 97 22.07 -12.15 1.42
N ARG A 98 21.45 -13.33 1.32
CA ARG A 98 22.08 -14.59 1.75
C ARG A 98 23.32 -14.89 0.91
N ALA A 99 23.19 -14.85 -0.42
CA ALA A 99 24.33 -15.05 -1.32
C ALA A 99 25.49 -14.09 -0.99
N LEU A 100 25.21 -12.80 -0.81
CA LEU A 100 26.23 -11.81 -0.43
C LEU A 100 26.86 -12.05 0.97
N GLY A 101 26.12 -12.65 1.90
CA GLY A 101 26.63 -13.01 3.22
C GLY A 101 27.44 -14.31 3.21
N ASP A 102 27.04 -15.27 2.36
CA ASP A 102 27.74 -16.53 2.15
C ASP A 102 29.05 -16.32 1.36
N ASP A 103 29.08 -15.36 0.43
CA ASP A 103 30.27 -14.96 -0.33
C ASP A 103 31.39 -14.42 0.59
N GLY A 104 31.03 -13.71 1.67
CA GLY A 104 31.99 -13.23 2.68
C GLY A 104 32.61 -14.33 3.55
N CYS A 105 31.97 -15.50 3.66
CA CYS A 105 32.54 -16.68 4.31
C CYS A 105 33.43 -17.51 3.36
N ASN A 106 33.15 -17.48 2.05
CA ASN A 106 33.88 -18.28 1.06
C ASN A 106 35.23 -17.66 0.65
N GLU A 107 35.45 -16.37 0.93
CA GLU A 107 36.73 -15.67 0.65
C GLU A 107 37.74 -15.76 1.82
N ALA A 108 37.36 -16.38 2.95
CA ALA A 108 38.14 -16.45 4.18
C ALA A 108 38.69 -17.86 4.53
N ALA A 109 38.74 -18.80 3.56
CA ALA A 109 39.25 -20.16 3.71
C ALA A 109 40.33 -20.48 2.66
#